data_AF-A0A7Y2VEV8-F1
#
_entry.id   AF-A0A7Y2VEV8-F1
#
_cell.length_a   1.000
_cell.length_b   1.000
_cell.length_c   1.000
_cell.angle_alpha   90.00
_cell.angle_beta   90.00
_cell.angle_gamma   90.00
#
_symmetry.space_group_name_H-M   'P 1'
#
loop_
_entity.id
_entity.type
_entity.pdbx_description
1 polymer ?
#
loop_
_entity_poly.entity_id
_entity_poly.type
_entity_poly.pdbx_seq_one_letter_code
_entity_poly.pdbx_strand_id
1 'polypeptide(L)'
;YDTLIQDLEEDEIVAVLAHEVGHYKRHHILYNLTSSILLTGLTLFVLSLFINNPQVSGAIGVQIPSFHAALIGFGLLYSPISEITGLLMNALSRKFEFQADNYARETFAPLPLINSLKKLSKKSLSNLTPHTAYVFVHYSHPPLKDRIQNLRA
;
A
#
# COMPACT_ATOMS: atom_id res chain seq x y z
N TYR A 1 -16.05 -6.90 6.89
CA TYR A 1 -15.94 -6.40 8.28
C TYR A 1 -16.96 -7.07 9.22
N ASP A 2 -17.98 -7.81 8.74
CA ASP A 2 -19.00 -8.48 9.59
C ASP A 2 -18.48 -9.50 10.62
N THR A 3 -17.26 -10.02 10.44
CA THR A 3 -16.68 -10.96 11.40
C THR A 3 -15.87 -10.29 12.51
N LEU A 4 -15.49 -9.01 12.38
CA LEU A 4 -14.66 -8.34 13.39
C LEU A 4 -15.36 -8.23 14.74
N ILE A 5 -16.67 -7.94 14.73
CA ILE A 5 -17.48 -7.88 15.95
C ILE A 5 -17.60 -9.25 16.61
N GLN A 6 -17.47 -10.33 15.84
CA GLN A 6 -17.53 -11.71 16.35
C GLN A 6 -16.17 -12.22 16.85
N ASP A 7 -15.07 -11.71 16.31
CA ASP A 7 -13.71 -12.19 16.62
C ASP A 7 -12.99 -11.36 17.69
N LEU A 8 -13.39 -10.10 17.87
CA LEU A 8 -12.72 -9.12 18.73
C LEU A 8 -13.58 -8.71 19.91
N GLU A 9 -12.93 -8.48 21.04
CA GLU A 9 -13.56 -7.88 22.22
C GLU A 9 -13.85 -6.38 21.96
N GLU A 10 -14.76 -5.78 22.74
CA GLU A 10 -15.12 -4.36 22.56
C GLU A 10 -13.90 -3.43 22.58
N ASP A 11 -12.99 -3.59 23.55
CA ASP A 11 -11.76 -2.79 23.63
C ASP A 11 -10.83 -2.99 22.42
N GLU A 12 -10.78 -4.21 21.85
CA GLU A 12 -10.00 -4.50 20.66
C GLU A 12 -10.58 -3.81 19.42
N ILE A 13 -11.92 -3.76 19.32
CA ILE A 13 -12.63 -3.03 18.26
C ILE A 13 -12.38 -1.52 18.39
N VAL A 14 -12.50 -0.97 19.59
CA VAL A 14 -12.24 0.45 19.86
C VAL A 14 -10.79 0.81 19.52
N ALA A 15 -9.84 -0.07 19.82
CA ALA A 15 -8.43 0.15 19.48
C ALA A 15 -8.16 0.12 17.96
N VAL A 16 -8.81 -0.79 17.22
CA VAL A 16 -8.76 -0.79 15.75
C VAL A 16 -9.39 0.49 15.20
N LEU A 17 -10.54 0.92 15.73
CA LEU A 17 -11.16 2.18 15.35
C LEU A 17 -10.25 3.38 15.64
N ALA A 18 -9.55 3.39 16.77
CA ALA A 18 -8.57 4.44 17.08
C ALA A 18 -7.45 4.48 16.03
N HIS A 19 -6.98 3.34 15.56
CA HIS A 19 -6.02 3.25 14.45
C HIS A 19 -6.59 3.82 13.14
N GLU A 20 -7.81 3.44 12.75
CA GLU A 20 -8.49 3.99 11.57
C GLU A 20 -8.70 5.52 11.66
N VAL A 21 -9.08 6.03 12.84
CA VAL A 21 -9.16 7.47 13.12
C VAL A 21 -7.79 8.12 13.02
N GLY A 22 -6.71 7.41 13.37
CA GLY A 22 -5.33 7.85 13.16
C GLY A 22 -5.03 8.14 11.69
N HIS A 23 -5.47 7.27 10.76
CA HIS A 23 -5.35 7.53 9.32
C HIS A 23 -6.08 8.78 8.88
N TYR A 24 -7.30 8.99 9.41
CA TYR A 24 -8.07 10.19 9.13
C TYR A 24 -7.39 11.45 9.67
N LYS A 25 -6.95 11.42 10.93
CA LYS A 25 -6.34 12.57 11.62
C LYS A 25 -5.01 13.01 10.98
N ARG A 26 -4.25 12.06 10.43
CA ARG A 26 -3.00 12.32 9.71
C ARG A 26 -3.19 12.59 8.21
N HIS A 27 -4.44 12.64 7.74
CA HIS A 27 -4.81 12.89 6.34
C HIS A 27 -4.20 11.89 5.34
N HIS A 28 -3.93 10.64 5.76
CA HIS A 28 -3.29 9.62 4.91
C HIS A 28 -4.08 9.37 3.61
N ILE A 29 -5.42 9.40 3.68
CA ILE A 29 -6.28 9.26 2.50
C ILE A 29 -6.07 10.40 1.51
N LEU A 30 -5.93 11.64 1.99
CA LEU A 30 -5.68 12.80 1.12
C LEU A 30 -4.31 12.67 0.45
N TYR A 31 -3.27 12.27 1.19
CA TYR A 31 -1.96 11.99 0.61
C TYR A 31 -2.02 10.92 -0.48
N ASN A 32 -2.70 9.79 -0.21
CA ASN A 32 -2.86 8.71 -1.18
C ASN A 32 -3.63 9.17 -2.42
N LEU A 33 -4.71 9.93 -2.24
CA LEU A 33 -5.53 10.46 -3.33
C LEU A 33 -4.73 11.44 -4.20
N THR A 34 -4.10 12.45 -3.60
CA THR A 34 -3.29 13.43 -4.34
C THR A 34 -2.12 12.75 -5.05
N SER A 35 -1.42 11.83 -4.39
CA SER A 35 -0.32 11.08 -5.02
C SER A 35 -0.81 10.23 -6.19
N SER A 36 -1.97 9.59 -6.07
CA SER A 36 -2.57 8.78 -7.13
C SER A 36 -2.99 9.63 -8.33
N ILE A 37 -3.59 10.80 -8.11
CA ILE A 37 -3.96 11.75 -9.17
C ILE A 37 -2.71 12.24 -9.90
N LEU A 38 -1.67 12.65 -9.16
CA LEU A 38 -0.41 13.12 -9.74
C LEU A 38 0.29 12.02 -10.55
N LEU A 39 0.37 10.81 -9.99
CA LEU A 39 0.97 9.66 -10.67
C LEU A 39 0.21 9.27 -11.94
N THR A 40 -1.13 9.27 -11.87
CA THR A 40 -1.98 8.99 -13.04
C THR A 40 -1.79 10.08 -14.10
N GLY A 41 -1.82 11.35 -13.71
CA GLY A 41 -1.57 12.48 -14.62
C GLY A 41 -0.20 12.41 -15.28
N LEU A 42 0.85 12.09 -14.51
CA LEU A 42 2.20 11.87 -15.03
C LEU A 42 2.23 10.69 -16.01
N THR A 43 1.61 9.56 -15.66
CA THR A 43 1.55 8.37 -16.52
C THR A 43 0.86 8.68 -17.85
N LEU A 44 -0.27 9.39 -17.82
CA LEU A 44 -1.01 9.80 -19.01
C LEU A 44 -0.23 10.83 -19.84
N PHE A 45 0.49 11.75 -19.19
CA PHE A 45 1.37 12.69 -19.87
C PHE A 45 2.50 11.94 -20.61
N VAL A 46 3.19 11.03 -19.94
CA VAL A 46 4.24 10.20 -20.56
C VAL A 46 3.63 9.37 -21.70
N LEU A 47 2.50 8.71 -21.48
CA LEU A 47 1.78 7.96 -22.52
C LEU A 47 1.52 8.83 -23.76
N SER A 48 1.09 10.08 -23.58
CA SER A 48 0.83 11.00 -24.70
C SER A 48 2.04 11.25 -25.60
N LEU A 49 3.27 11.17 -25.05
CA LEU A 49 4.51 11.32 -25.81
C LEU A 49 4.84 10.09 -26.66
N PHE A 50 4.44 8.89 -26.20
CA PHE A 50 4.82 7.62 -26.82
C PHE A 50 3.72 6.99 -27.68
N ILE A 51 2.44 7.29 -27.42
CA ILE A 51 1.30 6.59 -28.02
C ILE A 51 1.23 6.72 -29.55
N ASN A 52 1.71 7.84 -30.09
CA ASN A 52 1.73 8.11 -31.52
C ASN A 52 3.07 7.72 -32.19
N ASN A 53 4.03 7.18 -31.44
CA ASN A 53 5.34 6.80 -31.99
C ASN A 53 5.26 5.38 -32.58
N PRO A 54 5.40 5.21 -33.92
CA PRO A 54 5.35 3.90 -34.56
C PRO A 54 6.42 2.92 -34.06
N GLN A 55 7.54 3.43 -33.57
CA GLN A 55 8.65 2.62 -33.04
C GLN A 55 8.25 1.84 -31.79
N VAL A 56 7.30 2.34 -30.99
CA VAL A 56 6.82 1.63 -29.78
C VAL A 56 6.07 0.36 -30.17
N SER A 57 5.27 0.41 -31.24
CA SER A 57 4.61 -0.78 -31.80
C SER A 57 5.63 -1.71 -32.50
N GLY A 58 6.59 -1.14 -33.23
CA GLY A 58 7.65 -1.91 -33.88
C GLY A 58 8.55 -2.66 -32.88
N ALA A 59 8.83 -2.07 -31.72
CA ALA A 59 9.68 -2.66 -30.68
C ALA A 59 9.12 -3.97 -30.11
N ILE A 60 7.80 -4.15 -30.16
CA ILE A 60 7.13 -5.40 -29.74
C ILE A 60 6.87 -6.35 -30.92
N GLY A 61 7.46 -6.08 -32.09
CA GLY A 61 7.39 -6.95 -33.27
C GLY A 61 6.14 -6.78 -34.15
N VAL A 62 5.34 -5.73 -33.94
CA VAL A 62 4.14 -5.48 -34.76
C VAL A 62 4.53 -4.75 -36.05
N GLN A 63 4.18 -5.33 -37.21
CA GLN A 63 4.54 -4.77 -38.53
C GLN A 63 3.70 -3.55 -38.94
N ILE A 64 2.42 -3.53 -38.57
CA ILE A 64 1.52 -2.40 -38.84
C ILE A 64 1.25 -1.68 -37.52
N PRO A 65 1.85 -0.50 -37.29
CA PRO A 65 1.67 0.25 -36.06
C PRO A 65 0.19 0.50 -35.77
N SER A 66 -0.23 0.32 -34.51
CA SER A 66 -1.59 0.58 -34.08
C SER A 66 -1.60 1.12 -32.65
N PHE A 67 -2.64 1.88 -32.32
CA PHE A 67 -2.82 2.43 -30.97
C PHE A 67 -2.76 1.35 -29.89
N HIS A 68 -3.44 0.22 -30.10
CA HIS A 68 -3.48 -0.90 -29.15
C HIS A 68 -2.09 -1.53 -28.95
N ALA A 69 -1.32 -1.71 -30.04
CA ALA A 69 0.05 -2.21 -29.96
C ALA A 69 0.96 -1.23 -29.21
N ALA A 70 0.84 0.07 -29.48
CA ALA A 70 1.58 1.10 -28.76
C ALA A 70 1.24 1.14 -27.26
N LEU A 71 -0.02 0.89 -26.88
CA LEU A 71 -0.43 0.81 -25.47
C LEU A 71 0.20 -0.38 -24.73
N ILE A 72 0.25 -1.55 -25.38
CA ILE A 72 0.93 -2.74 -24.83
C ILE A 72 2.44 -2.47 -24.69
N GLY A 73 3.07 -1.94 -25.76
CA GLY A 73 4.49 -1.58 -25.74
C GLY A 73 4.81 -0.55 -24.66
N PHE A 74 3.96 0.45 -24.48
CA PHE A 74 4.07 1.41 -23.39
C PHE A 74 3.99 0.73 -22.02
N GLY A 75 3.05 -0.19 -21.81
CA GLY A 75 2.93 -0.92 -20.53
C GLY A 75 4.21 -1.67 -20.16
N LEU A 76 4.87 -2.29 -21.13
CA LEU A 76 6.16 -2.97 -20.94
C LEU A 76 7.30 -1.97 -20.64
N LEU A 77 7.35 -0.85 -21.35
CA LEU A 77 8.36 0.20 -21.12
C LEU A 77 8.16 0.93 -19.78
N TYR A 78 6.91 1.06 -19.35
CA TYR A 78 6.53 1.73 -18.12
C TYR A 78 6.68 0.85 -16.87
N SER A 79 6.74 -0.48 -17.02
CA SER A 79 6.81 -1.41 -15.87
C SER A 79 7.96 -1.12 -14.88
N PRO A 80 9.22 -0.83 -15.26
CA PRO A 80 10.27 -0.52 -14.29
C PRO A 80 9.98 0.78 -13.51
N ILE A 81 9.37 1.77 -14.16
CA ILE A 81 8.95 3.03 -13.50
C ILE A 81 7.83 2.73 -12.51
N SER A 82 6.85 1.91 -12.91
CA SER A 82 5.77 1.45 -12.04
C SER A 82 6.29 0.67 -10.82
N GLU A 83 7.31 -0.16 -11.00
CA GLU A 83 7.91 -0.91 -9.90
C GLU A 83 8.60 0.03 -8.89
N ILE A 84 9.43 0.96 -9.36
CA ILE A 84 10.12 1.93 -8.50
C ILE A 84 9.11 2.80 -7.73
N THR A 85 8.08 3.29 -8.41
CA THR A 85 7.01 4.07 -7.77
C THR A 85 6.26 3.22 -6.74
N GLY A 86 5.99 1.94 -7.04
CA GLY A 86 5.41 0.97 -6.11
C GLY A 86 6.25 0.78 -4.83
N LEU A 87 7.58 0.69 -4.96
CA LEU A 87 8.49 0.59 -3.80
C LEU A 87 8.37 1.81 -2.87
N LEU A 88 8.34 3.02 -3.45
CA LEU A 88 8.19 4.27 -2.71
C LEU A 88 6.82 4.35 -2.02
N MET A 89 5.75 3.98 -2.72
CA MET A 89 4.41 3.97 -2.16
C MET A 89 4.29 2.95 -1.03
N ASN A 90 4.83 1.74 -1.19
CA ASN A 90 4.84 0.73 -0.13
C ASN A 90 5.62 1.22 1.12
N ALA A 91 6.75 1.88 0.93
CA ALA A 91 7.51 2.48 2.04
C ALA A 91 6.70 3.56 2.77
N LEU A 92 5.98 4.41 2.03
CA LEU A 92 5.12 5.45 2.60
C LEU A 92 3.93 4.84 3.34
N SER A 93 3.26 3.83 2.77
CA SER A 93 2.16 3.10 3.42
C SER A 93 2.60 2.49 4.75
N ARG A 94 3.77 1.84 4.79
CA ARG A 94 4.32 1.29 6.04
C ARG A 94 4.56 2.37 7.10
N LYS A 95 5.00 3.56 6.70
CA LYS A 95 5.16 4.70 7.61
C LYS A 95 3.81 5.21 8.14
N PHE A 96 2.77 5.23 7.30
CA PHE A 96 1.42 5.60 7.71
C PHE A 96 0.82 4.64 8.73
N GLU A 97 1.05 3.33 8.58
CA GLU A 97 0.65 2.33 9.58
C GLU A 97 1.26 2.62 10.95
N PHE A 98 2.57 2.90 11.02
CA PHE A 98 3.21 3.25 12.30
C PHE A 98 2.67 4.54 12.90
N GLN A 99 2.33 5.53 12.08
CA GLN A 99 1.72 6.78 12.57
C GLN A 99 0.31 6.55 13.14
N ALA A 100 -0.47 5.69 12.49
CA ALA A 100 -1.80 5.30 12.95
C ALA A 100 -1.74 4.45 14.24
N ASP A 101 -0.79 3.52 14.32
CA ASP A 101 -0.49 2.74 15.54
C ASP A 101 -0.11 3.65 16.71
N ASN A 102 0.77 4.62 16.48
CA ASN A 102 1.17 5.58 17.51
C ASN A 102 -0.01 6.45 17.96
N TYR A 103 -0.87 6.86 17.03
CA TYR A 103 -2.08 7.60 17.37
C TYR A 103 -3.00 6.76 18.27
N ALA A 104 -3.28 5.50 17.90
CA ALA A 104 -4.11 4.61 18.71
C ALA A 104 -3.52 4.34 20.10
N ARG A 105 -2.20 4.20 20.20
CA ARG A 105 -1.47 4.08 21.47
C ARG A 105 -1.66 5.31 22.35
N GLU A 106 -1.60 6.51 21.77
CA GLU A 106 -1.69 7.78 22.48
C GLU A 106 -3.13 8.13 22.88
N THR A 107 -4.14 7.74 22.09
CA THR A 107 -5.53 8.14 22.33
C THR A 107 -6.40 7.09 23.01
N PHE A 108 -5.95 5.82 23.07
CA PHE A 108 -6.72 4.75 23.69
C PHE A 108 -5.83 3.81 24.53
N ALA A 109 -5.33 2.72 23.94
CA ALA A 109 -4.48 1.76 24.64
C ALA A 109 -3.70 0.87 23.64
N PRO A 110 -2.41 0.61 23.88
CA PRO A 110 -1.61 -0.25 23.00
C PRO A 110 -1.94 -1.74 23.13
N LEU A 111 -2.30 -2.22 24.32
CA LEU A 111 -2.48 -3.66 24.57
C LEU A 111 -3.67 -4.26 23.80
N PRO A 112 -4.87 -3.63 23.77
CA PRO A 112 -5.97 -4.13 22.95
C PRO A 112 -5.64 -4.13 21.45
N LEU A 113 -4.90 -3.13 20.95
CA LEU A 113 -4.44 -3.12 19.56
C LEU A 113 -3.45 -4.25 19.26
N ILE A 114 -2.52 -4.54 20.16
CA ILE A 114 -1.60 -5.68 20.02
C ILE A 114 -2.36 -7.00 19.95
N ASN A 115 -3.39 -7.17 20.78
CA ASN A 115 -4.18 -8.39 20.81
C ASN A 115 -5.04 -8.54 19.55
N SER A 116 -5.67 -7.46 19.08
CA SER A 116 -6.43 -7.46 17.83
C SER A 116 -5.54 -7.82 16.64
N LEU A 117 -4.35 -7.22 16.52
CA LEU A 117 -3.39 -7.52 15.45
C LEU A 117 -2.94 -8.98 15.44
N LYS A 118 -2.76 -9.60 16.62
CA LYS A 118 -2.45 -11.04 16.74
C LYS A 118 -3.62 -11.91 16.29
N LYS A 119 -4.84 -11.60 16.74
CA LYS A 119 -6.06 -12.34 16.35
C LYS A 119 -6.28 -12.27 14.83
N LEU A 120 -6.16 -11.07 14.26
CA LEU A 120 -6.26 -10.84 12.82
C LEU A 120 -5.21 -11.62 12.05
N SER A 121 -3.94 -11.54 12.47
CA SER A 121 -2.84 -12.26 11.81
C SER A 121 -3.00 -13.78 11.88
N LYS A 122 -3.52 -14.31 13.00
CA LYS A 122 -3.84 -15.73 13.14
C LYS A 122 -4.96 -16.13 12.17
N LYS A 123 -6.01 -15.31 12.04
CA LYS A 123 -7.16 -15.59 11.19
C LYS A 123 -6.80 -15.54 9.70
N SER A 124 -5.95 -14.61 9.29
CA SER A 124 -5.49 -14.49 7.90
C SER A 124 -4.29 -15.39 7.55
N LEU A 125 -3.79 -16.18 8.51
CA LEU A 125 -2.60 -17.03 8.36
C LEU A 125 -1.38 -16.23 7.84
N SER A 126 -1.20 -15.02 8.38
CA SER A 126 -0.14 -14.10 7.94
C SER A 126 1.25 -14.65 8.24
N ASN A 127 2.20 -14.41 7.33
CA ASN A 127 3.61 -14.74 7.58
C ASN A 127 4.17 -13.84 8.70
N LEU A 128 4.61 -14.46 9.79
CA LEU A 128 5.10 -13.75 10.99
C LEU A 128 6.57 -13.35 10.90
N THR A 129 7.34 -14.02 10.03
CA THR A 129 8.78 -13.79 9.85
C THR A 129 9.15 -13.70 8.37
N PRO A 130 8.55 -12.77 7.62
CA PRO A 130 8.90 -12.57 6.22
C PRO A 130 10.33 -12.02 6.08
N HIS A 131 11.00 -12.36 4.98
CA HIS A 131 12.31 -11.83 4.68
C HIS A 131 12.26 -10.32 4.41
N THR A 132 13.21 -9.56 4.96
CA THR A 132 13.20 -8.08 4.91
C THR A 132 13.14 -7.53 3.48
N ALA A 133 13.83 -8.15 2.52
CA ALA A 133 13.76 -7.73 1.13
C ALA A 133 12.36 -7.94 0.53
N TYR A 134 11.67 -9.02 0.90
CA TYR A 134 10.31 -9.29 0.44
C TYR A 134 9.32 -8.27 1.02
N VAL A 135 9.49 -7.91 2.30
CA VAL A 135 8.72 -6.85 2.95
C VAL A 135 8.95 -5.51 2.24
N PHE A 136 10.21 -5.16 1.96
CA PHE A 136 10.56 -3.91 1.31
C PHE A 136 9.84 -3.75 -0.03
N VAL A 137 9.87 -4.81 -0.85
CA VAL A 137 9.30 -4.80 -2.20
C VAL A 137 7.78 -4.89 -2.21
N HIS A 138 7.20 -5.84 -1.47
CA HIS A 138 5.81 -6.23 -1.67
C HIS A 138 4.84 -5.78 -0.57
N TYR A 139 5.31 -5.46 0.64
CA TYR A 139 4.40 -5.24 1.75
C TYR A 139 4.04 -3.76 1.88
N SER A 140 2.75 -3.44 1.75
CA SER A 140 2.21 -2.12 2.09
C SER A 140 2.07 -1.90 3.59
N HIS A 141 2.01 -2.98 4.38
CA HIS A 141 1.91 -2.94 5.84
C HIS A 141 3.16 -3.53 6.50
N PRO A 142 3.65 -2.98 7.63
CA PRO A 142 4.76 -3.57 8.34
C PRO A 142 4.38 -4.95 8.90
N PRO A 143 5.34 -5.90 8.99
CA PRO A 143 5.15 -7.18 9.65
C PRO A 143 4.60 -7.02 11.08
N LEU A 144 3.80 -8.00 11.53
CA LEU A 144 3.20 -7.99 12.87
C LEU A 144 4.24 -7.75 13.98
N LYS A 145 5.40 -8.40 13.88
CA LYS A 145 6.49 -8.27 14.84
C LYS A 145 6.91 -6.81 15.02
N ASP A 146 7.06 -6.07 13.92
CA ASP A 146 7.56 -4.70 13.93
C ASP A 146 6.50 -3.75 14.51
N ARG A 147 5.22 -3.96 14.19
CA ARG A 147 4.09 -3.20 14.78
C ARG A 147 3.98 -3.41 16.29
N ILE A 148 4.07 -4.66 16.75
CA ILE A 148 4.05 -4.98 18.19
C ILE A 148 5.25 -4.34 18.91
N GLN A 149 6.44 -4.36 18.30
CA GLN A 149 7.61 -3.72 18.87
C GLN A 149 7.41 -2.20 19.00
N ASN A 150 6.87 -1.54 17.97
CA ASN A 150 6.55 -0.12 18.00
C ASN A 150 5.51 0.23 19.07
N LEU A 151 4.46 -0.58 19.22
CA LEU A 151 3.39 -0.35 20.21
C LEU A 151 3.83 -0.56 21.67
N ARG A 152 4.95 -1.26 21.89
CA ARG A 152 5.52 -1.53 23.22
C ARG A 152 6.62 -0.54 23.63
N ALA A 153 7.16 0.21 22.66
CA ALA A 153 8.13 1.28 22.91
C ALA A 153 7.43 2.51 23.48
#